data_AF-A0A0G0R1M6-F1
#
_entry.id   AF-A0A0G0R1M6-F1
#
_cell.length_a   1.000
_cell.length_b   1.000
_cell.length_c   1.000
_cell.angle_alpha   90.00
_cell.angle_beta   90.00
_cell.angle_gamma   90.00
#
_symmetry.space_group_name_H-M   'P 1'
#
loop_
_entity.id
_entity.type
_entity.pdbx_description
1 polymer ?
#
loop_
_entity_poly.entity_id
_entity_poly.type
_entity_poly.pdbx_seq_one_letter_code
_entity_poly.pdbx_strand_id
1 'polypeptide(L)'
;MEVIVPQDQIKYPVSVVKKGERGESVLIQLGTWNTEVFNNLEDAVKKYQSATSSKRQSEKIEELIIDGRGGVLFVQNENSGRRILEALIWDPVPTGQSENSVPVTVQGSFVSPGSAREISLQLPGTATANDRILYEKLYREILNSIKFIKR
;
A
#
# COMPACT_ATOMS: atom_id res chain seq x y z
N MET A 1 8.41 -20.46 -2.53
CA MET A 1 8.21 -19.10 -2.01
C MET A 1 8.93 -18.98 -0.68
N GLU A 2 9.36 -17.77 -0.33
CA GLU A 2 9.97 -17.41 0.96
C GLU A 2 9.18 -16.21 1.49
N VAL A 3 8.82 -16.24 2.77
CA VAL A 3 8.17 -15.10 3.46
C VAL A 3 9.24 -14.47 4.34
N ILE A 4 9.55 -13.21 4.07
CA ILE A 4 10.50 -12.42 4.82
C ILE A 4 9.71 -11.56 5.80
N VAL A 5 9.82 -11.90 7.08
CA VAL A 5 9.17 -11.18 8.18
C VAL A 5 10.23 -10.33 8.87
N PRO A 6 10.13 -8.98 8.84
CA PRO A 6 11.07 -8.12 9.54
C PRO A 6 10.90 -8.25 11.06
N GLN A 7 11.95 -7.95 11.82
CA GLN A 7 11.91 -7.94 13.29
C GLN A 7 10.94 -6.87 13.84
N ASP A 8 10.85 -5.72 13.17
CA ASP A 8 9.91 -4.65 13.47
C ASP A 8 8.87 -4.54 12.34
N GLN A 9 7.81 -5.35 12.45
CA GLN A 9 6.70 -5.39 11.49
C GLN A 9 5.81 -4.15 11.52
N ILE A 10 6.00 -3.29 12.53
CA ILE A 10 5.27 -2.03 12.68
C ILE A 10 5.93 -0.96 11.80
N LYS A 11 7.25 -1.02 11.60
CA LYS A 11 7.98 -0.06 10.74
C LYS A 11 8.29 -0.56 9.35
N TYR A 12 8.37 -1.88 9.16
CA TYR A 12 8.81 -2.48 7.91
C TYR A 12 7.77 -3.47 7.39
N PRO A 13 7.55 -3.53 6.07
CA PRO A 13 6.57 -4.43 5.50
C PRO A 13 7.07 -5.88 5.47
N VAL A 14 6.14 -6.81 5.69
CA VAL A 14 6.33 -8.23 5.40
C VAL A 14 6.40 -8.41 3.89
N SER A 15 7.40 -9.15 3.41
CA SER A 15 7.59 -9.37 1.97
C SER A 15 7.42 -10.85 1.61
N VAL A 16 6.63 -11.13 0.57
CA VAL A 16 6.55 -12.46 -0.04
C VAL A 16 7.38 -12.46 -1.31
N VAL A 17 8.37 -13.36 -1.37
CA VAL A 17 9.34 -13.42 -2.47
C VAL A 17 9.44 -14.84 -3.05
N LYS A 18 9.89 -14.94 -4.30
CA LYS A 18 10.32 -16.23 -4.83
C LYS A 18 11.63 -16.62 -4.15
N LYS A 19 11.76 -17.90 -3.82
CA LYS A 19 12.93 -18.43 -3.09
C LYS A 19 14.19 -18.18 -3.92
N GLY A 20 15.18 -17.52 -3.35
CA GLY A 20 16.48 -17.26 -3.99
C GLY A 20 16.57 -16.01 -4.88
N GLU A 21 15.48 -15.25 -5.06
CA GLU A 21 15.43 -14.10 -5.97
C GLU A 21 15.12 -12.80 -5.21
N ARG A 22 15.89 -12.54 -4.14
CA ARG A 22 15.80 -11.29 -3.38
C ARG A 22 16.12 -10.10 -4.31
N GLY A 23 15.11 -9.30 -4.63
CA GLY A 23 15.26 -8.08 -5.44
C GLY A 23 14.87 -8.20 -6.92
N GLU A 24 14.63 -9.40 -7.44
CA GLU A 24 14.40 -9.64 -8.88
C GLU A 24 13.09 -10.39 -9.22
N SER A 25 12.29 -10.81 -8.24
CA SER A 25 10.99 -11.46 -8.50
C SER A 25 9.80 -10.55 -8.31
N VAL A 26 8.65 -11.02 -8.82
CA VAL A 26 7.32 -10.64 -8.35
C VAL A 26 7.26 -10.73 -6.83
N LEU A 27 7.11 -9.58 -6.20
CA LEU A 27 7.22 -9.40 -4.77
C LEU A 27 6.01 -8.63 -4.29
N ILE A 28 5.27 -9.19 -3.33
CA ILE A 28 4.19 -8.47 -2.65
C ILE A 28 4.75 -8.04 -1.29
N GLN A 29 4.65 -6.76 -0.97
CA GLN A 29 4.90 -6.25 0.38
C GLN A 29 3.59 -5.82 1.03
N LEU A 30 3.47 -6.15 2.31
CA LEU A 30 2.32 -5.81 3.14
C LEU A 30 2.86 -5.19 4.42
N GLY A 31 2.55 -3.93 4.69
CA GLY A 31 3.04 -3.29 5.91
C GLY A 31 2.45 -1.93 6.22
N THR A 32 2.93 -1.36 7.30
CA THR A 32 2.65 0.02 7.69
C THR A 32 3.77 0.90 7.14
N TRP A 33 3.42 1.84 6.26
CA TRP A 33 4.34 2.90 5.87
C TRP A 33 4.50 3.80 7.08
N ASN A 34 5.75 4.03 7.49
CA ASN A 34 6.20 5.00 8.49
C ASN A 34 5.09 5.49 9.43
N THR A 35 5.00 4.92 10.64
CA THR A 35 3.91 5.08 11.63
C THR A 35 3.69 6.49 12.17
N GLU A 36 4.25 7.50 11.52
CA GLU A 36 3.91 8.88 11.77
C GLU A 36 2.43 9.08 11.53
N VAL A 37 1.84 9.87 12.42
CA VAL A 37 0.42 10.11 12.41
C VAL A 37 0.17 11.30 11.50
N PHE A 38 -0.74 11.17 10.53
CA PHE A 38 -1.10 12.26 9.62
C PHE A 38 -2.48 12.81 9.93
N ASN A 39 -2.77 14.03 9.49
CA ASN A 39 -4.06 14.64 9.73
C ASN A 39 -5.12 14.20 8.70
N ASN A 40 -4.69 13.81 7.50
CA ASN A 40 -5.56 13.39 6.40
C ASN A 40 -4.77 12.58 5.35
N LEU A 41 -5.51 12.00 4.38
CA LEU A 41 -4.95 11.22 3.28
C LEU A 41 -4.05 12.07 2.36
N GLU A 42 -4.36 13.35 2.15
CA GLU A 42 -3.57 14.24 1.28
C GLU A 42 -2.16 14.46 1.82
N ASP A 43 -2.02 14.66 3.13
CA ASP A 43 -0.73 14.80 3.82
C ASP A 43 0.10 13.51 3.71
N ALA A 44 -0.55 12.35 3.87
CA ALA A 44 0.10 11.05 3.71
C ALA A 44 0.60 10.85 2.27
N VAL A 45 -0.22 11.19 1.26
CA VAL A 45 0.14 11.13 -0.16
C VAL A 45 1.30 12.07 -0.49
N LYS A 46 1.27 13.33 -0.02
CA LYS A 46 2.36 14.30 -0.26
C LYS A 46 3.69 13.83 0.31
N LYS A 47 3.67 13.29 1.54
CA LYS A 47 4.88 12.76 2.17
C LYS A 47 5.41 11.54 1.42
N TYR A 48 4.52 10.63 1.04
CA TYR A 48 4.85 9.47 0.23
C TYR A 48 5.55 9.89 -1.07
N GLN A 49 4.91 10.78 -1.84
CA GLN A 49 5.45 11.25 -3.12
C GLN A 49 6.80 11.93 -2.94
N SER A 50 6.98 12.72 -1.88
CA SER A 50 8.24 13.39 -1.56
C SER A 50 9.36 12.39 -1.24
N ALA A 51 9.05 11.27 -0.60
CA ALA A 51 10.02 10.21 -0.29
C ALA A 51 10.41 9.38 -1.54
N THR A 52 9.51 9.24 -2.51
CA THR A 52 9.71 8.36 -3.69
C THR A 52 10.06 9.08 -4.98
N SER A 53 9.81 10.39 -5.09
CA SER A 53 9.88 11.18 -6.34
C SER A 53 11.25 11.15 -7.03
N SER A 54 12.33 11.02 -6.27
CA SER A 54 13.69 10.93 -6.82
C SER A 54 14.02 9.58 -7.47
N LYS A 55 13.20 8.55 -7.23
CA LYS A 55 13.46 7.16 -7.66
C LYS A 55 12.40 6.61 -8.61
N ARG A 56 11.17 7.14 -8.54
CA ARG A 56 10.00 6.58 -9.21
C ARG A 56 9.24 7.66 -9.97
N GLN A 57 8.78 7.31 -11.16
CA GLN A 57 7.86 8.13 -11.92
C GLN A 57 6.46 7.52 -11.82
N SER A 58 5.50 8.24 -11.24
CA SER A 58 4.10 7.84 -11.25
C SER A 58 3.53 8.01 -12.65
N GLU A 59 3.06 6.91 -13.24
CA GLU A 59 2.29 6.96 -14.48
C GLU A 59 0.85 7.34 -14.23
N LYS A 60 0.27 6.79 -13.15
CA LYS A 60 -1.13 6.97 -12.80
C LYS A 60 -1.30 6.96 -11.28
N ILE A 61 -2.25 7.77 -10.84
CA ILE A 61 -2.70 7.85 -9.45
C ILE A 61 -4.21 7.63 -9.46
N GLU A 62 -4.69 6.64 -8.71
CA GLU A 62 -6.12 6.29 -8.65
C GLU A 62 -6.62 6.41 -7.21
N GLU A 63 -7.81 6.96 -7.02
CA GLU A 63 -8.49 6.89 -5.72
C GLU A 63 -8.98 5.46 -5.46
N LEU A 64 -8.88 5.03 -4.20
CA LEU A 64 -9.32 3.72 -3.75
C LEU A 64 -10.22 3.83 -2.52
N ILE A 65 -11.14 2.88 -2.39
CA ILE A 65 -11.86 2.62 -1.15
C ILE A 65 -11.72 1.13 -0.83
N ILE A 66 -11.08 0.78 0.29
CA ILE A 66 -10.85 -0.61 0.71
C ILE A 66 -11.40 -0.80 2.11
N ASP A 67 -12.34 -1.73 2.28
CA ASP A 67 -13.04 -1.98 3.55
C ASP A 67 -13.53 -0.66 4.19
N GLY A 68 -14.10 0.20 3.32
CA GLY A 68 -14.63 1.52 3.62
C GLY A 68 -13.63 2.58 4.04
N ARG A 69 -12.32 2.34 3.89
CA ARG A 69 -11.26 3.34 4.11
C ARG A 69 -10.81 3.96 2.80
N GLY A 70 -10.57 5.27 2.82
CA GLY A 70 -9.99 5.99 1.69
C GLY A 70 -8.53 5.65 1.46
N GLY A 71 -8.11 5.63 0.22
CA GLY A 71 -6.71 5.42 -0.15
C GLY A 71 -6.41 5.89 -1.55
N VAL A 72 -5.16 5.72 -1.94
CA VAL A 72 -4.65 6.04 -3.26
C VAL A 72 -3.78 4.89 -3.74
N LEU A 73 -3.97 4.47 -4.99
CA LEU A 73 -3.06 3.58 -5.70
C LEU A 73 -2.12 4.38 -6.58
N PHE A 74 -0.83 4.25 -6.32
CA PHE A 74 0.21 4.70 -7.22
C PHE A 74 0.57 3.57 -8.18
N VAL A 75 0.52 3.86 -9.46
CA VAL A 75 1.00 2.98 -10.52
C VAL A 75 2.24 3.64 -11.11
N GLN A 76 3.41 3.03 -10.89
CA GLN A 76 4.71 3.67 -11.07
C GLN A 76 5.67 2.78 -11.84
N ASN A 77 6.67 3.40 -12.46
CA ASN A 77 7.85 2.72 -12.98
C ASN A 77 9.12 3.28 -12.35
N GLU A 78 10.11 2.40 -12.19
CA GLU A 78 11.50 2.80 -11.94
C GLU A 78 12.28 2.84 -13.26
N ASN A 79 13.37 3.61 -13.28
CA ASN A 79 14.28 3.67 -14.44
C ASN A 79 14.89 2.32 -14.82
N SER A 80 14.92 1.37 -13.87
CA SER A 80 15.33 -0.02 -14.08
C SER A 80 14.33 -0.85 -14.90
N GLY A 81 13.19 -0.27 -15.27
CA GLY A 81 12.08 -0.94 -15.96
C GLY A 81 11.14 -1.69 -15.02
N ARG A 82 11.43 -1.70 -13.70
CA ARG A 82 10.57 -2.31 -12.67
C ARG A 82 9.23 -1.58 -12.61
N ARG A 83 8.17 -2.37 -12.46
CA ARG A 83 6.78 -1.90 -12.33
C ARG A 83 6.37 -1.99 -10.87
N ILE A 84 5.85 -0.91 -10.31
CA ILE A 84 5.48 -0.82 -8.91
C ILE A 84 4.04 -0.33 -8.78
N LEU A 85 3.24 -1.06 -8.02
CA LEU A 85 1.88 -0.70 -7.65
C LEU A 85 1.82 -0.60 -6.13
N GLU A 86 1.51 0.58 -5.60
CA GLU A 86 1.55 0.86 -4.16
C GLU A 86 0.23 1.49 -3.74
N ALA A 87 -0.54 0.77 -2.93
CA ALA A 87 -1.75 1.27 -2.32
C ALA A 87 -1.42 1.87 -0.95
N LEU A 88 -1.65 3.18 -0.82
CA LEU A 88 -1.59 3.89 0.44
C LEU A 88 -3.01 4.04 0.98
N ILE A 89 -3.32 3.34 2.07
CA ILE A 89 -4.66 3.30 2.66
C ILE A 89 -4.63 4.05 3.98
N TRP A 90 -5.53 5.02 4.10
CA TRP A 90 -5.70 5.80 5.31
C TRP A 90 -6.48 5.00 6.35
N ASP A 91 -5.81 4.62 7.43
CA ASP A 91 -6.40 3.89 8.56
C ASP A 91 -6.41 4.83 9.79
N PRO A 92 -7.43 5.69 9.93
CA PRO A 92 -7.54 6.59 11.08
C PRO A 92 -7.70 5.76 12.36
N VAL A 93 -6.99 6.16 13.42
CA VAL A 93 -7.17 5.58 14.75
C VAL A 93 -8.52 6.08 15.28
N PRO A 94 -9.51 5.20 15.54
CA PRO A 94 -10.78 5.65 16.09
C PRO A 94 -10.56 6.23 17.48
N THR A 95 -10.87 7.51 17.68
CA THR A 95 -11.05 8.02 19.04
C THR A 95 -12.44 7.59 19.53
N GLY A 96 -12.45 6.61 20.44
CA GLY A 96 -13.62 6.33 21.30
C GLY A 96 -14.87 5.75 20.63
N GLN A 97 -14.76 5.03 19.51
CA GLN A 97 -15.90 4.33 18.92
C GLN A 97 -15.89 2.83 19.27
N SER A 98 -17.01 2.34 19.81
CA SER A 98 -17.27 0.91 20.05
C SER A 98 -17.12 0.09 18.76
N GLU A 99 -16.71 -1.18 18.89
CA GLU A 99 -16.44 -2.20 17.85
C GLU A 99 -17.47 -2.30 16.69
N ASN A 100 -18.64 -1.68 16.82
CA ASN A 100 -19.75 -1.71 15.86
C ASN A 100 -19.90 -0.47 14.97
N SER A 101 -18.96 0.49 14.96
CA SER A 101 -19.08 1.64 14.06
C SER A 101 -18.76 1.30 12.59
N VAL A 102 -19.55 1.90 11.70
CA VAL A 102 -19.51 1.74 10.24
C VAL A 102 -18.20 2.31 9.70
N PRO A 103 -17.59 1.73 8.64
CA PRO A 103 -16.36 2.25 8.06
C PRO A 103 -16.47 3.72 7.65
N VAL A 104 -15.44 4.50 7.99
CA VAL A 104 -15.39 5.94 7.75
C VAL A 104 -15.09 6.21 6.27
N THR A 105 -16.12 6.56 5.50
CA THR A 105 -15.98 7.04 4.13
C THR A 105 -15.17 8.34 4.07
N VAL A 106 -14.51 8.56 2.93
CA VAL A 106 -13.54 9.65 2.61
C VAL A 106 -14.07 11.08 2.83
N GLN A 107 -15.35 11.25 3.19
CA GLN A 107 -16.00 12.54 3.43
C GLN A 107 -16.28 12.83 4.93
N GLY A 108 -15.82 11.98 5.86
CA GLY A 108 -16.00 12.20 7.29
C GLY A 108 -15.02 13.22 7.88
N SER A 109 -15.48 14.07 8.80
CA SER A 109 -14.60 14.84 9.68
C SER A 109 -13.86 13.91 10.64
N PHE A 110 -12.55 13.79 10.49
CA PHE A 110 -11.71 12.96 11.36
C PHE A 110 -11.37 13.73 12.64
N VAL A 111 -11.61 13.12 13.80
CA VAL A 111 -11.36 13.75 15.12
C VAL A 111 -9.94 13.46 15.63
N SER A 112 -9.17 12.60 14.94
CA SER A 112 -7.80 12.24 15.36
C SER A 112 -6.91 11.83 14.20
N PRO A 113 -5.59 12.09 14.32
CA PRO A 113 -4.65 11.75 13.29
C PRO A 113 -4.55 10.21 13.15
N GLY A 114 -4.35 9.74 11.90
CA GLY A 114 -4.34 8.32 11.51
C GLY A 114 -2.98 7.80 11.07
N SER A 115 -2.88 6.50 10.81
CA SER A 115 -1.70 5.89 10.19
C SER A 115 -1.99 5.50 8.74
N ALA A 116 -0.98 5.54 7.89
CA ALA A 116 -1.09 5.03 6.53
C ALA A 116 -0.57 3.60 6.46
N ARG A 117 -1.35 2.71 5.85
CA ARG A 117 -0.91 1.35 5.52
C ARG A 117 -0.52 1.29 4.07
N GLU A 118 0.58 0.60 3.80
CA GLU A 118 1.08 0.38 2.45
C GLU A 118 0.98 -1.10 2.11
N ILE A 119 0.39 -1.34 0.96
CA ILE A 119 0.42 -2.64 0.31
C ILE A 119 1.06 -2.38 -1.04
N SER A 120 2.05 -3.18 -1.40
CA SER A 120 2.79 -2.96 -2.64
C SER A 120 2.98 -4.26 -3.42
N LEU A 121 2.93 -4.13 -4.73
CA LEU A 121 3.37 -5.12 -5.69
C LEU A 121 4.57 -4.53 -6.44
N GLN A 122 5.66 -5.28 -6.48
CA GLN A 122 6.84 -4.93 -7.26
C GLN A 122 7.11 -6.05 -8.27
N LEU A 123 7.15 -5.69 -9.54
CA LEU A 123 7.48 -6.59 -10.64
C LEU A 123 8.84 -6.20 -11.22
N PRO A 124 9.69 -7.18 -11.57
CA PRO A 124 10.98 -6.90 -12.19
C PRO A 124 10.82 -6.29 -13.59
N GLY A 125 11.86 -5.60 -14.08
CA GLY A 125 11.86 -5.05 -15.44
C GLY A 125 11.74 -6.13 -16.52
N THR A 126 12.19 -7.35 -16.22
CA THR A 126 12.09 -8.54 -17.07
C THR A 126 10.69 -9.18 -17.11
N ALA A 127 9.73 -8.71 -16.29
CA ALA A 127 8.36 -9.23 -16.32
C ALA A 127 7.71 -8.96 -17.68
N THR A 128 7.14 -10.01 -18.29
CA THR A 128 6.46 -9.90 -19.58
C THR A 128 5.20 -9.05 -19.47
N ALA A 129 4.68 -8.57 -20.60
CA ALA A 129 3.42 -7.82 -20.62
C ALA A 129 2.24 -8.63 -20.02
N ASN A 130 2.21 -9.94 -20.30
CA ASN A 130 1.18 -10.83 -19.76
C ASN A 130 1.32 -11.01 -18.24
N ASP A 131 2.55 -11.15 -17.72
CA ASP A 131 2.80 -11.22 -16.28
C ASP A 131 2.34 -9.94 -15.60
N ARG A 132 2.70 -8.77 -16.16
CA ARG A 132 2.27 -7.47 -15.63
C ARG A 132 0.75 -7.40 -15.51
N ILE A 133 0.02 -7.72 -16.58
CA ILE A 133 -1.45 -7.73 -16.57
C ILE A 133 -2.01 -8.70 -15.52
N LEU A 134 -1.47 -9.92 -15.45
CA LEU A 134 -1.93 -10.94 -14.52
C LEU A 134 -1.72 -10.52 -13.06
N TYR A 135 -0.51 -10.08 -12.71
CA TYR A 135 -0.18 -9.72 -11.33
C TYR A 135 -0.82 -8.41 -10.90
N GLU A 136 -0.98 -7.43 -11.79
CA GLU A 136 -1.75 -6.22 -11.48
C GLU A 136 -3.22 -6.55 -11.17
N LYS A 137 -3.84 -7.48 -11.92
CA LYS A 137 -5.20 -7.95 -11.62
C LYS A 137 -5.27 -8.67 -10.28
N LEU A 138 -4.37 -9.63 -10.05
CA LEU A 138 -4.31 -10.36 -8.78
C LEU A 138 -4.11 -9.41 -7.59
N TYR A 139 -3.22 -8.43 -7.72
CA TYR A 139 -2.98 -7.44 -6.68
C TYR A 139 -4.24 -6.62 -6.36
N ARG A 140 -4.99 -6.19 -7.38
CA ARG A 140 -6.26 -5.49 -7.17
C ARG A 140 -7.33 -6.38 -6.53
N GLU A 141 -7.38 -7.66 -6.89
CA GLU A 141 -8.26 -8.63 -6.21
C GLU A 141 -7.88 -8.81 -4.74
N ILE A 142 -6.58 -8.93 -4.45
CA ILE A 142 -6.06 -8.96 -3.08
C ILE A 142 -6.51 -7.70 -2.33
N LEU A 143 -6.27 -6.51 -2.88
CA LEU A 143 -6.69 -5.24 -2.28
C LEU A 143 -8.18 -5.23 -1.94
N ASN A 144 -9.04 -5.65 -2.87
CA ASN A 144 -10.49 -5.69 -2.68
C ASN A 144 -10.94 -6.75 -1.65
N SER A 145 -10.12 -7.77 -1.40
CA SER A 145 -10.40 -8.83 -0.43
C SER A 145 -9.94 -8.50 1.00
N ILE A 146 -9.12 -7.46 1.17
CA ILE A 146 -8.56 -7.09 2.46
C ILE A 146 -9.67 -6.60 3.38
N LYS A 147 -9.71 -7.20 4.57
CA LYS A 147 -10.50 -6.71 5.71
C LYS A 147 -9.52 -6.16 6.72
N PHE A 148 -9.71 -4.91 7.13
CA PHE A 148 -8.91 -4.38 8.22
C PHE A 148 -9.49 -4.89 9.53
N ILE A 149 -8.61 -5.32 10.43
CA ILE A 149 -9.01 -5.71 11.78
C ILE A 149 -9.64 -4.47 12.43
N LYS A 150 -10.94 -4.55 12.71
CA LYS A 150 -11.62 -3.61 13.59
C LYS A 150 -10.96 -3.77 14.96
N ARG A 151 -10.29 -2.72 15.43
CA ARG A 151 -9.70 -2.68 16.76
C ARG A 151 -10.75 -2.30 17.78
#